data_AF-A0A386WGD3-F1
#
_entry.id   AF-A0A386WGD3-F1
#
_cell.length_a   1.000
_cell.length_b   1.000
_cell.length_c   1.000
_cell.angle_alpha   90.00
_cell.angle_beta   90.00
_cell.angle_gamma   90.00
#
_symmetry.space_group_name_H-M   'P 1'
#
loop_
_entity.id
_entity.type
_entity.pdbx_description
1 polymer ?
#
loop_
_entity_poly.entity_id
_entity_poly.type
_entity_poly.pdbx_seq_one_letter_code
_entity_poly.pdbx_strand_id
1 'polypeptide(L)'
;MSNDVTTPDGGAPMAPPPRTSKRRALWVATGVAGLTGVVGLAALGGLAARDDKSGTEPVAENHAAAPQNAGDESRAEGGKGGEKGEDGYGKDGKDRGEWGADKGEWGKDGKDDHGKTREVACDDDALVDALELANRDHGGTIKLAENCTYELGVKDRKFGSALPEIKQDVTIKGNGSTIKRDAEDTFRIFRVVDGGDLTLKDLTVKGGNANEFKYPGGGAPGGGQPPAAAPAAAPAAAPAAAPAVAAPAAATTAVTAAPVADGGMNGGKDDDKRVEGDGGALLVERGGSAYLDNVKLVDNNAEGDGGAIANYGRTWLKESKVVDNHAQGDGGGVYNEGILKVEETHVDDNTAGGNGGGIANGGGAHHDGPVDLASAAKADKGEHGKHRAGTVEITGAYEGKDASLSTLSHNRAGRNGGGLFSSGGWVTVSFTAIGGNVACENGGGVYAENTDLLLEKVHVAGNHADGDGGGVVTTGGRDWAGNGAEKDGLAGSATIADSAVVDNTAGRFGGGIYNGEWLIKIEDGFLARDHDKDDNATLTIRDTDIKGNTALNGGGIFNNKAKITLTKTHVTKNTATDSSKLHRVAGGVLNNEGRVKLDDKSLISNNDPTNCANTVEDCFN
;
A
#
# COMPACT_ATOMS: atom_id res chain seq x y z
N MET A 1 -74.65 -15.33 -14.54
CA MET A 1 -75.27 -16.37 -13.68
C MET A 1 -74.17 -16.80 -12.72
N SER A 2 -74.07 -16.17 -11.54
CA SER A 2 -74.66 -16.62 -10.25
C SER A 2 -73.77 -17.73 -9.65
N ASN A 3 -73.14 -17.65 -8.47
CA ASN A 3 -73.54 -16.99 -7.21
C ASN A 3 -72.34 -16.68 -6.29
N ASP A 4 -72.54 -15.65 -5.46
CA ASP A 4 -71.89 -15.37 -4.17
C ASP A 4 -72.12 -16.50 -3.12
N VAL A 5 -71.31 -16.53 -2.05
CA VAL A 5 -71.72 -16.35 -0.64
C VAL A 5 -70.50 -16.39 0.30
N THR A 6 -70.52 -15.47 1.26
CA THR A 6 -69.56 -15.13 2.31
C THR A 6 -69.78 -15.86 3.66
N THR A 7 -68.66 -16.09 4.40
CA THR A 7 -68.45 -16.04 5.89
C THR A 7 -69.12 -17.06 6.85
N PRO A 8 -68.76 -17.15 8.17
CA PRO A 8 -67.48 -16.99 8.92
C PRO A 8 -67.22 -18.08 10.01
N ASP A 9 -66.10 -17.92 10.75
CA ASP A 9 -65.78 -18.43 12.12
C ASP A 9 -65.22 -19.85 12.35
N GLY A 10 -64.10 -19.90 13.11
CA GLY A 10 -63.89 -20.97 14.11
C GLY A 10 -62.47 -21.55 14.30
N GLY A 11 -61.68 -20.94 15.20
CA GLY A 11 -60.85 -21.69 16.18
C GLY A 11 -59.42 -22.10 15.80
N ALA A 12 -58.47 -21.71 16.66
CA ALA A 12 -57.07 -22.16 16.65
C ALA A 12 -56.89 -23.58 17.22
N PRO A 13 -55.87 -24.36 16.79
CA PRO A 13 -55.41 -25.53 17.53
C PRO A 13 -54.08 -25.32 18.27
N MET A 14 -54.06 -25.91 19.45
CA MET A 14 -53.08 -25.87 20.53
C MET A 14 -51.71 -26.50 20.22
N ALA A 15 -50.69 -26.00 20.93
CA ALA A 15 -49.36 -26.58 21.04
C ALA A 15 -49.34 -27.90 21.86
N PRO A 16 -48.46 -28.88 21.53
CA PRO A 16 -48.23 -30.07 22.34
C PRO A 16 -47.18 -29.84 23.46
N PRO A 17 -47.23 -30.63 24.57
CA PRO A 17 -46.55 -30.32 25.84
C PRO A 17 -45.09 -30.84 25.94
N PRO A 18 -44.29 -30.34 26.90
CA PRO A 18 -42.86 -30.63 26.99
C PRO A 18 -42.58 -31.95 27.72
N ARG A 19 -41.57 -32.69 27.24
CA ARG A 19 -41.02 -33.87 27.92
C ARG A 19 -39.80 -33.48 28.75
N THR A 20 -39.87 -33.80 30.03
CA THR A 20 -38.82 -33.65 31.03
C THR A 20 -37.91 -34.89 31.09
N SER A 21 -36.58 -34.71 31.15
CA SER A 21 -35.69 -35.63 31.89
C SER A 21 -34.39 -34.95 32.30
N LYS A 22 -34.09 -35.00 33.60
CA LYS A 22 -32.92 -34.43 34.29
C LYS A 22 -31.67 -35.34 34.17
N ARG A 23 -30.52 -34.75 34.55
CA ARG A 23 -29.26 -35.32 35.11
C ARG A 23 -28.19 -35.70 34.06
N ARG A 24 -26.88 -35.40 34.20
CA ARG A 24 -26.00 -34.96 35.31
C ARG A 24 -24.75 -34.30 34.71
N ALA A 25 -24.18 -33.31 35.41
CA ALA A 25 -22.81 -32.86 35.22
C ALA A 25 -21.83 -33.87 35.86
N LEU A 26 -20.70 -34.12 35.20
CA LEU A 26 -19.54 -34.80 35.77
C LEU A 26 -18.29 -34.01 35.41
N TRP A 27 -17.63 -33.45 36.42
CA TRP A 27 -16.28 -32.92 36.35
C TRP A 27 -15.30 -34.08 36.49
N VAL A 28 -14.31 -34.18 35.60
CA VAL A 28 -13.07 -34.92 35.86
C VAL A 28 -11.91 -34.06 35.35
N ALA A 29 -11.07 -33.63 36.29
CA ALA A 29 -9.73 -33.12 36.05
C ALA A 29 -8.75 -34.29 36.14
N THR A 30 -7.90 -34.45 35.12
CA THR A 30 -6.59 -35.11 35.21
C THR A 30 -5.72 -34.59 34.08
N GLY A 31 -4.56 -34.06 34.41
CA GLY A 31 -3.57 -33.58 33.46
C GLY A 31 -2.55 -34.65 33.02
N VAL A 32 -1.56 -34.13 32.30
CA VAL A 32 -0.24 -34.66 31.90
C VAL A 32 -0.14 -35.22 30.47
N ALA A 33 0.48 -34.36 29.63
CA ALA A 33 1.51 -34.58 28.61
C ALA A 33 1.50 -35.82 27.70
N GLY A 34 1.60 -35.57 26.40
CA GLY A 34 1.98 -36.56 25.40
C GLY A 34 2.06 -35.98 23.99
N LEU A 35 3.25 -35.54 23.59
CA LEU A 35 3.68 -35.38 22.20
C LEU A 35 3.29 -36.62 21.38
N THR A 36 2.59 -36.44 20.26
CA THR A 36 2.79 -37.20 19.02
C THR A 36 2.06 -36.50 17.88
N GLY A 37 2.81 -36.16 16.83
CA GLY A 37 2.24 -35.69 15.58
C GLY A 37 1.53 -36.80 14.83
N VAL A 38 0.56 -36.41 13.99
CA VAL A 38 0.11 -37.22 12.86
C VAL A 38 -0.10 -36.28 11.67
N VAL A 39 0.63 -36.58 10.61
CA VAL A 39 0.48 -36.09 9.25
C VAL A 39 -0.59 -36.94 8.55
N GLY A 40 -1.41 -36.30 7.71
CA GLY A 40 -2.17 -36.94 6.62
C GLY A 40 -3.52 -36.25 6.38
N LEU A 41 -3.99 -36.04 5.15
CA LEU A 41 -3.50 -36.48 3.84
C LEU A 41 -4.21 -35.67 2.72
N ALA A 42 -3.58 -35.71 1.56
CA ALA A 42 -3.83 -35.03 0.28
C ALA A 42 -5.23 -35.11 -0.37
N ALA A 43 -5.46 -34.21 -1.34
CA ALA A 43 -6.05 -34.58 -2.63
C ALA A 43 -5.72 -33.56 -3.76
N LEU A 44 -4.61 -33.80 -4.48
CA LEU A 44 -4.49 -33.45 -5.90
C LEU A 44 -4.05 -34.73 -6.61
N GLY A 45 -5.01 -35.38 -7.28
CA GLY A 45 -4.79 -36.54 -8.14
C GLY A 45 -4.80 -36.13 -9.60
N GLY A 46 -3.90 -36.71 -10.39
CA GLY A 46 -3.87 -36.52 -11.85
C GLY A 46 -2.57 -36.96 -12.52
N LEU A 47 -2.20 -38.24 -12.35
CA LEU A 47 -1.12 -38.95 -13.05
C LEU A 47 -1.49 -39.27 -14.52
N ALA A 48 -0.50 -39.26 -15.41
CA ALA A 48 -0.19 -40.33 -16.38
C ALA A 48 1.15 -39.99 -17.08
N ALA A 49 2.26 -40.61 -16.70
CA ALA A 49 2.77 -41.92 -17.15
C ALA A 49 3.76 -41.79 -18.33
N ARG A 50 5.05 -42.02 -18.03
CA ARG A 50 6.12 -42.32 -18.98
C ARG A 50 6.29 -43.83 -19.05
N ASP A 51 6.58 -44.34 -20.25
CA ASP A 51 7.21 -45.65 -20.45
C ASP A 51 8.52 -45.44 -21.24
N ASP A 52 9.56 -46.10 -20.75
CA ASP A 52 10.95 -46.01 -21.19
C ASP A 52 11.23 -46.75 -22.52
N LYS A 53 12.20 -46.25 -23.27
CA LYS A 53 13.25 -47.11 -23.85
C LYS A 53 14.53 -46.34 -24.18
N SER A 54 15.62 -46.93 -23.72
CA SER A 54 17.02 -46.54 -23.73
C SER A 54 17.67 -46.35 -25.10
N GLY A 55 18.61 -45.41 -25.20
CA GLY A 55 19.60 -45.36 -26.30
C GLY A 55 20.60 -44.22 -26.18
N THR A 56 21.66 -44.44 -25.40
CA THR A 56 23.06 -43.94 -25.54
C THR A 56 23.34 -42.47 -25.91
N GLU A 57 24.00 -41.77 -24.98
CA GLU A 57 24.59 -40.43 -25.09
C GLU A 57 25.74 -40.31 -26.13
N PRO A 58 26.15 -39.07 -26.45
CA PRO A 58 27.29 -38.51 -25.71
C PRO A 58 27.10 -37.06 -25.22
N VAL A 59 27.83 -36.79 -24.14
CA VAL A 59 27.97 -35.56 -23.34
C VAL A 59 28.51 -34.37 -24.16
N ALA A 60 27.97 -33.17 -23.92
CA ALA A 60 28.69 -31.90 -24.13
C ALA A 60 28.19 -30.82 -23.14
N GLU A 61 29.10 -30.41 -22.26
CA GLU A 61 29.04 -29.18 -21.45
C GLU A 61 29.20 -27.93 -22.33
N ASN A 62 28.62 -26.80 -21.88
CA ASN A 62 29.23 -25.45 -21.82
C ASN A 62 28.11 -24.40 -21.67
N HIS A 63 28.00 -23.75 -20.52
CA HIS A 63 28.79 -22.61 -20.02
C HIS A 63 28.38 -21.25 -20.62
N ALA A 64 28.05 -20.35 -19.68
CA ALA A 64 27.64 -18.97 -19.83
C ALA A 64 28.63 -18.13 -20.65
N ALA A 65 28.08 -17.25 -21.48
CA ALA A 65 28.84 -16.29 -22.28
C ALA A 65 28.98 -14.95 -21.53
N ALA A 66 30.23 -14.59 -21.22
CA ALA A 66 30.66 -13.22 -20.98
C ALA A 66 31.16 -12.61 -22.31
N PRO A 67 31.05 -11.29 -22.53
CA PRO A 67 31.43 -10.66 -23.79
C PRO A 67 32.95 -10.39 -23.86
N GLN A 68 33.55 -10.66 -25.02
CA GLN A 68 34.92 -10.30 -25.35
C GLN A 68 34.95 -9.14 -26.35
N ASN A 69 35.68 -8.09 -26.00
CA ASN A 69 36.15 -7.05 -26.90
C ASN A 69 37.18 -7.62 -27.89
N ALA A 70 37.09 -7.23 -29.16
CA ALA A 70 38.21 -7.20 -30.09
C ALA A 70 38.02 -6.01 -31.03
N GLY A 71 38.98 -5.09 -31.02
CA GLY A 71 39.12 -4.05 -32.04
C GLY A 71 39.93 -4.56 -33.22
N ASP A 72 39.76 -3.92 -34.37
CA ASP A 72 40.91 -3.57 -35.22
C ASP A 72 40.56 -2.44 -36.22
N GLU A 73 41.63 -1.80 -36.65
CA GLU A 73 41.78 -0.40 -37.07
C GLU A 73 41.30 0.00 -38.49
N SER A 74 41.05 1.30 -38.69
CA SER A 74 41.66 2.07 -39.81
C SER A 74 41.49 3.60 -39.71
N ARG A 75 42.65 4.30 -39.59
CA ARG A 75 43.11 5.60 -40.19
C ARG A 75 42.10 6.67 -40.64
N ALA A 76 42.33 7.99 -40.59
CA ALA A 76 43.37 8.90 -40.08
C ALA A 76 42.95 10.37 -40.38
N GLU A 77 43.64 11.34 -39.76
CA GLU A 77 43.67 12.81 -40.01
C GLU A 77 42.49 13.62 -39.45
N GLY A 78 42.64 14.77 -38.77
CA GLY A 78 43.77 15.65 -38.45
C GLY A 78 43.19 17.03 -38.13
N GLY A 79 43.60 17.68 -37.02
CA GLY A 79 43.15 19.04 -36.72
C GLY A 79 43.41 19.50 -35.29
N LYS A 80 44.53 20.22 -35.10
CA LYS A 80 44.88 20.93 -33.86
C LYS A 80 44.11 22.26 -33.75
N GLY A 81 43.73 22.63 -32.52
CA GLY A 81 43.44 24.01 -32.11
C GLY A 81 43.47 24.15 -30.60
N GLY A 82 44.41 24.93 -30.05
CA GLY A 82 44.40 25.41 -28.65
C GLY A 82 43.29 26.46 -28.46
N GLU A 83 43.01 27.05 -27.28
CA GLU A 83 43.79 27.33 -26.09
C GLU A 83 42.84 27.55 -24.87
N LYS A 84 43.37 27.25 -23.67
CA LYS A 84 43.25 27.93 -22.35
C LYS A 84 41.90 28.40 -21.74
N GLY A 85 41.76 27.98 -20.47
CA GLY A 85 40.99 28.54 -19.34
C GLY A 85 40.77 27.40 -18.33
N GLU A 86 41.58 27.23 -17.27
CA GLU A 86 41.39 27.82 -15.92
C GLU A 86 39.88 27.83 -15.53
N ASP A 87 39.36 27.27 -14.43
CA ASP A 87 39.91 26.82 -13.15
C ASP A 87 38.79 26.20 -12.28
N GLY A 88 39.14 25.23 -11.41
CA GLY A 88 38.48 25.01 -10.11
C GLY A 88 37.20 24.15 -9.99
N TYR A 89 37.31 22.81 -9.98
CA TYR A 89 36.32 21.93 -9.32
C TYR A 89 36.98 21.13 -8.19
N GLY A 90 36.59 21.45 -6.96
CA GLY A 90 36.89 20.66 -5.78
C GLY A 90 36.14 19.33 -5.84
N LYS A 91 36.90 18.23 -5.80
CA LYS A 91 36.40 16.88 -5.57
C LYS A 91 36.02 16.76 -4.11
N ASP A 92 34.80 16.28 -3.84
CA ASP A 92 34.46 15.38 -2.72
C ASP A 92 33.06 14.80 -2.95
N GLY A 93 32.95 13.95 -3.98
CA GLY A 93 31.85 13.00 -4.13
C GLY A 93 32.34 11.64 -3.67
N LYS A 94 31.88 11.16 -2.51
CA LYS A 94 31.98 9.74 -2.16
C LYS A 94 30.62 9.11 -2.32
N ASP A 95 30.46 8.50 -3.49
CA ASP A 95 29.45 7.53 -3.80
C ASP A 95 29.42 6.44 -2.73
N ARG A 96 28.26 6.20 -2.12
CA ARG A 96 27.95 5.00 -1.34
C ARG A 96 26.65 4.40 -1.87
N GLY A 97 26.71 3.91 -3.11
CA GLY A 97 25.81 2.86 -3.57
C GLY A 97 26.31 1.50 -3.07
N GLU A 98 25.37 0.56 -2.94
CA GLU A 98 25.59 -0.86 -2.62
C GLU A 98 25.63 -1.20 -1.11
N TRP A 99 24.45 -1.44 -0.53
CA TRP A 99 24.28 -2.00 0.82
C TRP A 99 23.73 -3.42 0.71
N GLY A 100 24.64 -4.36 0.45
CA GLY A 100 24.40 -5.79 0.62
C GLY A 100 24.47 -6.19 2.10
N ALA A 101 23.65 -7.18 2.44
CA ALA A 101 23.61 -7.86 3.73
C ALA A 101 25.01 -8.34 4.15
N ASP A 102 25.39 -8.03 5.39
CA ASP A 102 26.29 -8.80 6.28
C ASP A 102 26.93 -7.85 7.32
N LYS A 103 26.29 -7.74 8.49
CA LYS A 103 26.97 -7.29 9.72
C LYS A 103 26.76 -8.32 10.83
N GLY A 104 27.28 -9.52 10.60
CA GLY A 104 27.65 -10.46 11.64
C GLY A 104 29.07 -10.18 12.14
N GLU A 105 29.27 -10.46 13.43
CA GLU A 105 30.54 -10.47 14.20
C GLU A 105 31.17 -9.13 14.62
N TRP A 106 30.83 -8.74 15.85
CA TRP A 106 31.57 -7.77 16.66
C TRP A 106 32.76 -8.45 17.32
N GLY A 107 33.98 -8.01 16.99
CA GLY A 107 35.20 -8.51 17.62
C GLY A 107 36.41 -7.59 17.44
N LYS A 108 36.69 -6.82 18.51
CA LYS A 108 37.97 -6.22 18.93
C LYS A 108 38.38 -4.83 18.39
N ASP A 109 38.37 -3.92 19.36
CA ASP A 109 39.41 -2.96 19.72
C ASP A 109 39.63 -1.73 18.82
N GLY A 110 38.97 -0.63 19.20
CA GLY A 110 39.34 0.75 18.86
C GLY A 110 38.69 1.71 19.86
N LYS A 111 39.49 2.50 20.58
CA LYS A 111 39.06 3.45 21.61
C LYS A 111 38.45 4.70 20.98
N ASP A 112 37.16 4.64 20.69
CA ASP A 112 36.36 5.80 20.36
C ASP A 112 35.17 5.79 21.32
N ASP A 113 34.98 6.83 22.13
CA ASP A 113 33.91 6.92 23.14
C ASP A 113 32.48 7.00 22.53
N HIS A 114 32.35 6.79 21.20
CA HIS A 114 31.11 6.63 20.46
C HIS A 114 30.52 5.23 20.70
N GLY A 115 29.96 5.00 21.89
CA GLY A 115 29.45 3.67 22.25
C GLY A 115 28.97 3.47 23.68
N LYS A 116 28.80 4.53 24.48
CA LYS A 116 28.30 4.41 25.86
C LYS A 116 26.85 3.91 25.82
N THR A 117 26.65 2.67 26.24
CA THR A 117 25.33 2.13 26.56
C THR A 117 24.87 2.73 27.87
N ARG A 118 23.74 3.43 27.85
CA ARG A 118 23.11 4.04 29.01
C ARG A 118 21.87 3.22 29.36
N GLU A 119 21.86 2.63 30.55
CA GLU A 119 20.67 1.96 31.06
C GLU A 119 19.71 3.00 31.64
N VAL A 120 18.45 2.91 31.23
CA VAL A 120 17.39 3.82 31.66
C VAL A 120 16.45 3.02 32.58
N ALA A 121 16.24 3.52 33.80
CA ALA A 121 15.26 2.95 34.71
C ALA A 121 13.84 3.05 34.11
N CYS A 122 12.86 2.41 34.73
CA CYS A 122 11.46 2.54 34.31
C CYS A 122 10.91 3.89 34.81
N ASP A 123 11.36 4.96 34.18
CA ASP A 123 11.14 6.36 34.55
C ASP A 123 11.23 7.26 33.31
N ASP A 124 10.25 8.14 33.16
CA ASP A 124 10.04 8.92 31.93
C ASP A 124 11.05 10.07 31.80
N ASP A 125 11.34 10.74 32.91
CA ASP A 125 12.33 11.81 32.97
C ASP A 125 13.73 11.24 32.67
N ALA A 126 14.04 10.04 33.19
CA ALA A 126 15.30 9.36 32.89
C ALA A 126 15.46 9.03 31.40
N LEU A 127 14.37 8.75 30.67
CA LEU A 127 14.41 8.54 29.22
C LEU A 127 14.73 9.85 28.49
N VAL A 128 14.08 10.95 28.88
CA VAL A 128 14.33 12.28 28.31
C VAL A 128 15.79 12.69 28.54
N ASP A 129 16.27 12.59 29.79
CA ASP A 129 17.64 12.91 30.17
C ASP A 129 18.67 12.09 29.38
N ALA A 130 18.39 10.79 29.18
CA ALA A 130 19.27 9.91 28.41
C ALA A 130 19.38 10.33 26.94
N LEU A 131 18.29 10.80 26.34
CA LEU A 131 18.26 11.29 24.96
C LEU A 131 18.96 12.64 24.81
N GLU A 132 18.75 13.59 25.74
CA GLU A 132 19.50 14.85 25.75
C GLU A 132 21.00 14.60 25.86
N LEU A 133 21.39 13.69 26.74
CA LEU A 133 22.77 13.31 26.95
C LEU A 133 23.38 12.65 25.70
N ALA A 134 22.65 11.75 25.03
CA ALA A 134 23.09 11.13 23.78
C ALA A 134 23.29 12.18 22.68
N ASN A 135 22.34 13.12 22.53
CA ASN A 135 22.46 14.20 21.55
C ASN A 135 23.64 15.14 21.83
N ARG A 136 23.99 15.37 23.10
CA ARG A 136 25.15 16.20 23.49
C ARG A 136 26.48 15.47 23.31
N ASP A 137 26.51 14.17 23.59
CA ASP A 137 27.74 13.39 23.66
C ASP A 137 28.06 12.64 22.33
N HIS A 138 27.64 13.20 21.19
CA HIS A 138 27.85 12.64 19.84
C HIS A 138 27.23 11.24 19.61
N GLY A 139 26.08 10.99 20.21
CA GLY A 139 25.30 9.76 20.04
C GLY A 139 25.45 8.72 21.15
N GLY A 140 24.98 7.51 20.87
CA GLY A 140 25.16 6.33 21.73
C GLY A 140 23.97 5.40 21.80
N THR A 141 24.07 4.39 22.66
CA THR A 141 23.00 3.41 22.88
C THR A 141 22.26 3.69 24.18
N ILE A 142 20.94 3.71 24.13
CA ILE A 142 20.03 3.80 25.27
C ILE A 142 19.36 2.44 25.40
N LYS A 143 19.42 1.83 26.58
CA LYS A 143 18.81 0.54 26.88
C LYS A 143 17.73 0.75 27.92
N LEU A 144 16.48 0.54 27.51
CA LEU A 144 15.33 0.69 28.40
C LEU A 144 15.26 -0.47 29.40
N ALA A 145 14.58 -0.23 30.52
CA ALA A 145 14.19 -1.29 31.43
C ALA A 145 13.36 -2.35 30.68
N GLU A 146 13.39 -3.60 31.13
CA GLU A 146 12.66 -4.68 30.46
C GLU A 146 11.15 -4.57 30.70
N ASN A 147 10.33 -4.70 29.65
CA ASN A 147 8.86 -4.69 29.71
C ASN A 147 8.26 -3.49 30.49
N CYS A 148 8.93 -2.34 30.46
CA CYS A 148 8.47 -1.12 31.10
C CYS A 148 7.48 -0.37 30.20
N THR A 149 6.63 0.48 30.79
CA THR A 149 5.86 1.48 30.06
C THR A 149 6.36 2.86 30.46
N TYR A 150 6.84 3.61 29.47
CA TYR A 150 7.25 5.00 29.60
C TYR A 150 6.11 5.91 29.16
N GLU A 151 5.60 6.74 30.07
CA GLU A 151 4.40 7.57 29.92
C GLU A 151 4.77 9.04 29.72
N LEU A 152 4.73 9.50 28.46
CA LEU A 152 5.09 10.87 28.12
C LEU A 152 3.88 11.78 28.39
N GLY A 153 3.98 12.61 29.43
CA GLY A 153 2.91 13.52 29.88
C GLY A 153 3.06 14.99 29.47
N VAL A 154 4.23 15.39 28.96
CA VAL A 154 4.55 16.80 28.68
C VAL A 154 4.99 16.98 27.23
N LYS A 155 4.40 17.97 26.56
CA LYS A 155 4.87 18.46 25.26
C LYS A 155 6.08 19.37 25.45
N ASP A 156 7.19 19.09 24.78
CA ASP A 156 8.25 20.09 24.66
C ASP A 156 7.81 21.16 23.64
N ARG A 157 7.52 22.36 24.16
CA ARG A 157 7.09 23.52 23.37
C ARG A 157 8.14 23.99 22.37
N LYS A 158 9.41 23.59 22.53
CA LYS A 158 10.50 23.98 21.64
C LYS A 158 10.57 23.15 20.36
N PHE A 159 10.12 21.89 20.40
CA PHE A 159 10.35 20.94 19.32
C PHE A 159 9.05 20.35 18.72
N GLY A 160 7.91 20.53 19.38
CA GLY A 160 6.63 19.98 18.90
C GLY A 160 6.48 18.47 19.14
N SER A 161 7.53 17.78 19.59
CA SER A 161 7.56 16.39 20.04
C SER A 161 7.63 16.28 21.58
N ALA A 162 7.34 15.09 22.11
CA ALA A 162 7.56 14.78 23.52
C ALA A 162 9.03 14.53 23.85
N LEU A 163 9.74 13.80 22.98
CA LEU A 163 11.15 13.51 23.18
C LEU A 163 12.03 14.53 22.46
N PRO A 164 13.26 14.77 22.95
CA PRO A 164 14.22 15.64 22.28
C PRO A 164 14.47 15.21 20.83
N GLU A 165 14.64 16.18 19.93
CA GLU A 165 15.03 15.92 18.54
C GLU A 165 16.28 15.06 18.45
N ILE A 166 16.27 14.03 17.59
CA ILE A 166 17.44 13.19 17.35
C ILE A 166 18.36 13.90 16.36
N LYS A 167 19.56 14.30 16.83
CA LYS A 167 20.55 15.08 16.05
C LYS A 167 21.85 14.32 15.79
N GLN A 168 21.97 13.13 16.35
CA GLN A 168 23.17 12.28 16.34
C GLN A 168 22.74 10.83 16.05
N ASP A 169 23.72 9.92 16.00
CA ASP A 169 23.49 8.48 15.95
C ASP A 169 23.02 7.96 17.32
N VAL A 170 21.73 7.65 17.43
CA VAL A 170 21.08 7.18 18.66
C VAL A 170 20.43 5.83 18.43
N THR A 171 20.83 4.83 19.20
CA THR A 171 20.17 3.51 19.23
C THR A 171 19.38 3.34 20.52
N ILE A 172 18.08 3.07 20.43
CA ILE A 172 17.22 2.73 21.57
C ILE A 172 16.89 1.23 21.52
N LYS A 173 17.34 0.49 22.53
CA LYS A 173 17.00 -0.92 22.76
C LYS A 173 15.86 -1.00 23.76
N GLY A 174 14.70 -1.41 23.26
CA GLY A 174 13.44 -1.42 23.95
C GLY A 174 13.27 -2.47 25.03
N ASN A 175 13.86 -3.66 24.84
CA ASN A 175 13.66 -4.81 25.72
C ASN A 175 12.17 -5.11 25.99
N GLY A 176 11.34 -5.04 24.96
CA GLY A 176 9.89 -5.27 25.03
C GLY A 176 9.08 -4.10 25.61
N SER A 177 9.71 -2.97 25.90
CA SER A 177 9.04 -1.81 26.50
C SER A 177 8.11 -1.06 25.56
N THR A 178 7.23 -0.27 26.15
CA THR A 178 6.32 0.65 25.46
C THR A 178 6.68 2.09 25.79
N ILE A 179 6.79 2.94 24.78
CA ILE A 179 6.82 4.40 24.91
C ILE A 179 5.47 4.90 24.40
N LYS A 180 4.69 5.54 25.28
CA LYS A 180 3.36 6.03 24.91
C LYS A 180 3.14 7.48 25.33
N ARG A 181 2.25 8.15 24.61
CA ARG A 181 1.67 9.42 25.06
C ARG A 181 0.61 9.16 26.14
N ASP A 182 0.73 9.85 27.27
CA ASP A 182 -0.23 9.83 28.38
C ASP A 182 -0.61 11.28 28.76
N ALA A 183 -1.27 11.96 27.82
CA ALA A 183 -1.64 13.37 27.96
C ALA A 183 -2.94 13.69 27.22
N GLU A 184 -3.63 14.75 27.65
CA GLU A 184 -4.70 15.40 26.85
C GLU A 184 -4.10 16.22 25.70
N ASP A 185 -2.92 16.80 25.93
CA ASP A 185 -2.20 17.56 24.91
C ASP A 185 -1.77 16.66 23.75
N THR A 186 -1.84 17.21 22.53
CA THR A 186 -1.41 16.54 21.30
C THR A 186 0.06 16.84 21.02
N PHE A 187 0.85 15.78 20.86
CA PHE A 187 2.22 15.84 20.41
C PHE A 187 2.69 14.54 19.76
N ARG A 188 3.66 14.69 18.86
CA ARG A 188 4.43 13.60 18.28
C ARG A 188 5.39 12.99 19.30
N ILE A 189 5.76 11.71 19.15
CA ILE A 189 6.73 11.07 20.06
C ILE A 189 8.18 11.37 19.63
N PHE A 190 8.57 11.01 18.40
CA PHE A 190 9.93 11.14 17.88
C PHE A 190 10.03 12.11 16.70
N ARG A 191 11.12 12.87 16.65
CA ARG A 191 11.50 13.69 15.49
C ARG A 191 13.00 13.48 15.19
N VAL A 192 13.31 13.08 13.97
CA VAL A 192 14.68 12.94 13.48
C VAL A 192 14.94 14.06 12.48
N VAL A 193 15.86 14.95 12.83
CA VAL A 193 16.21 16.12 12.00
C VAL A 193 17.38 15.80 11.06
N ASP A 194 17.77 16.74 10.22
CA ASP A 194 18.94 16.63 9.34
C ASP A 194 20.20 16.21 10.13
N GLY A 195 20.88 15.18 9.64
CA GLY A 195 22.07 14.58 10.26
C GLY A 195 21.80 13.66 11.46
N GLY A 196 20.55 13.54 11.92
CA GLY A 196 20.15 12.56 12.93
C GLY A 196 20.00 11.15 12.35
N ASP A 197 20.40 10.14 13.13
CA ASP A 197 20.24 8.73 12.76
C ASP A 197 19.66 7.95 13.95
N LEU A 198 18.41 7.51 13.83
CA LEU A 198 17.69 6.83 14.90
C LEU A 198 17.55 5.34 14.61
N THR A 199 18.05 4.50 15.51
CA THR A 199 17.73 3.07 15.53
C THR A 199 16.80 2.74 16.69
N LEU A 200 15.64 2.14 16.40
CA LEU A 200 14.70 1.61 17.41
C LEU A 200 14.67 0.08 17.31
N LYS A 201 14.78 -0.61 18.45
CA LYS A 201 14.71 -2.07 18.50
C LYS A 201 13.81 -2.58 19.61
N ASP A 202 12.99 -3.60 19.34
CA ASP A 202 12.24 -4.36 20.35
C ASP A 202 11.35 -3.48 21.27
N LEU A 203 10.60 -2.53 20.71
CA LEU A 203 9.69 -1.66 21.48
C LEU A 203 8.38 -1.36 20.76
N THR A 204 7.41 -0.90 21.55
CA THR A 204 6.15 -0.34 21.05
C THR A 204 6.15 1.17 21.22
N VAL A 205 5.79 1.92 20.18
CA VAL A 205 5.51 3.36 20.21
C VAL A 205 4.02 3.55 19.99
N LYS A 206 3.34 4.21 20.94
CA LYS A 206 1.88 4.24 20.95
C LYS A 206 1.26 5.59 21.28
N GLY A 207 0.16 5.90 20.61
CA GLY A 207 -0.73 7.01 21.00
C GLY A 207 -0.21 8.39 20.64
N GLY A 208 0.89 8.50 19.89
CA GLY A 208 1.41 9.78 19.41
C GLY A 208 0.36 10.53 18.59
N ASN A 209 0.28 11.85 18.74
CA ASN A 209 -0.75 12.66 18.09
C ASN A 209 -0.16 13.98 17.57
N ALA A 210 0.17 14.03 16.27
CA ALA A 210 0.68 15.24 15.63
C ALA A 210 -0.49 16.14 15.18
N ASN A 211 -0.43 17.42 15.55
CA ASN A 211 -1.47 18.41 15.27
C ASN A 211 -0.82 19.73 14.86
N GLU A 212 -1.33 20.36 13.80
CA GLU A 212 -0.87 21.66 13.31
C GLU A 212 -1.18 22.75 14.36
N PHE A 213 -0.18 23.56 14.72
CA PHE A 213 -0.36 24.55 15.78
C PHE A 213 -1.23 25.73 15.29
N LYS A 214 -2.55 25.64 15.43
CA LYS A 214 -3.46 26.76 15.12
C LYS A 214 -3.23 27.90 16.12
N TYR A 215 -2.61 28.99 15.68
CA TYR A 215 -2.60 30.24 16.44
C TYR A 215 -4.05 30.66 16.77
N PRO A 216 -4.42 30.92 18.03
CA PRO A 216 -5.74 31.44 18.37
C PRO A 216 -5.81 32.92 17.98
N GLY A 217 -6.10 33.17 16.70
CA GLY A 217 -6.30 34.48 16.11
C GLY A 217 -7.69 34.61 15.51
N GLY A 218 -8.71 34.79 16.36
CA GLY A 218 -9.97 35.46 16.01
C GLY A 218 -10.97 34.72 15.11
N GLY A 219 -11.76 33.82 15.69
CA GLY A 219 -13.01 33.31 15.12
C GLY A 219 -13.77 32.48 16.15
N ALA A 220 -15.02 32.85 16.44
CA ALA A 220 -15.82 32.34 17.55
C ALA A 220 -16.14 30.82 17.48
N PRO A 221 -16.43 30.14 18.61
CA PRO A 221 -16.45 28.68 18.69
C PRO A 221 -17.73 28.07 18.08
N GLY A 222 -17.56 27.26 17.05
CA GLY A 222 -18.53 26.22 16.68
C GLY A 222 -18.17 24.95 17.44
N GLY A 223 -19.04 24.53 18.37
CA GLY A 223 -18.82 23.35 19.20
C GLY A 223 -18.77 22.07 18.35
N GLY A 224 -17.58 21.51 18.17
CA GLY A 224 -17.35 20.14 17.73
C GLY A 224 -17.08 19.28 18.96
N GLN A 225 -17.99 18.36 19.26
CA GLN A 225 -17.83 17.36 20.31
C GLN A 225 -16.79 16.31 19.85
N PRO A 226 -15.89 15.84 20.72
CA PRO A 226 -14.91 14.81 20.36
C PRO A 226 -15.61 13.52 19.88
N PRO A 227 -15.00 12.77 18.94
CA PRO A 227 -15.59 11.54 18.42
C PRO A 227 -15.76 10.51 19.55
N ALA A 228 -16.93 9.89 19.57
CA ALA A 228 -17.26 8.84 20.52
C ALA A 228 -16.36 7.62 20.29
N ALA A 229 -15.92 7.02 21.40
CA ALA A 229 -15.16 5.77 21.44
C ALA A 229 -15.78 4.69 20.53
N ALA A 230 -14.92 4.03 19.74
CA ALA A 230 -15.28 2.87 18.94
C ALA A 230 -15.91 1.78 19.85
N PRO A 231 -17.04 1.17 19.46
CA PRO A 231 -17.57 0.05 20.21
C PRO A 231 -16.68 -1.18 20.05
N ALA A 232 -16.32 -1.79 21.17
CA ALA A 232 -15.50 -2.99 21.25
C ALA A 232 -16.05 -4.14 20.39
N ALA A 233 -15.17 -4.76 19.61
CA ALA A 233 -15.45 -5.97 18.83
C ALA A 233 -15.83 -7.14 19.76
N ALA A 234 -16.95 -7.81 19.45
CA ALA A 234 -17.31 -9.10 20.03
C ALA A 234 -16.57 -10.24 19.28
N PRO A 235 -16.22 -11.36 19.95
CA PRO A 235 -15.29 -12.34 19.41
C PRO A 235 -15.91 -13.21 18.31
N ALA A 236 -15.10 -13.50 17.29
CA ALA A 236 -15.41 -14.36 16.16
C ALA A 236 -15.60 -15.84 16.58
N ALA A 237 -16.60 -16.49 15.99
CA ALA A 237 -16.78 -17.94 16.01
C ALA A 237 -16.51 -18.51 14.61
N ALA A 238 -15.70 -19.57 14.54
CA ALA A 238 -15.31 -20.30 13.32
C ALA A 238 -16.44 -21.21 12.77
N PRO A 239 -16.34 -21.72 11.52
CA PRO A 239 -17.46 -21.86 10.58
C PRO A 239 -18.12 -23.25 10.54
N ALA A 240 -19.35 -23.30 10.01
CA ALA A 240 -19.99 -24.54 9.57
C ALA A 240 -20.70 -24.36 8.22
N ALA A 241 -20.67 -25.42 7.43
CA ALA A 241 -20.87 -25.50 5.98
C ALA A 241 -22.29 -25.20 5.44
N ALA A 242 -22.32 -24.87 4.14
CA ALA A 242 -23.51 -24.65 3.29
C ALA A 242 -24.38 -25.91 3.09
N PRO A 243 -25.62 -25.76 2.57
CA PRO A 243 -25.79 -25.74 1.11
C PRO A 243 -26.77 -24.67 0.56
N ALA A 244 -26.67 -24.45 -0.77
CA ALA A 244 -27.50 -23.60 -1.66
C ALA A 244 -29.02 -23.84 -1.50
N VAL A 245 -29.97 -22.95 -1.85
CA VAL A 245 -30.17 -22.11 -3.05
C VAL A 245 -31.28 -21.08 -2.72
N ALA A 246 -31.17 -19.83 -3.19
CA ALA A 246 -32.25 -18.93 -3.67
C ALA A 246 -31.86 -17.45 -3.48
N ALA A 247 -31.78 -16.71 -4.60
CA ALA A 247 -31.70 -15.25 -4.59
C ALA A 247 -32.96 -14.63 -3.98
N PRO A 248 -32.83 -13.48 -3.30
CA PRO A 248 -33.72 -12.38 -3.64
C PRO A 248 -33.03 -11.00 -3.68
N ALA A 249 -33.54 -10.19 -4.61
CA ALA A 249 -33.62 -8.72 -4.68
C ALA A 249 -32.65 -7.88 -3.83
N ALA A 250 -31.78 -7.15 -4.55
CA ALA A 250 -31.01 -6.02 -4.03
C ALA A 250 -31.94 -4.96 -3.42
N ALA A 251 -31.91 -4.85 -2.09
CA ALA A 251 -32.36 -3.67 -1.38
C ALA A 251 -31.12 -2.79 -1.15
N THR A 252 -31.08 -1.67 -1.86
CA THR A 252 -30.13 -0.57 -1.66
C THR A 252 -30.28 0.01 -0.26
N THR A 253 -29.37 -0.33 0.66
CA THR A 253 -29.08 0.50 1.83
C THR A 253 -27.93 1.41 1.47
N ALA A 254 -28.28 2.63 1.05
CA ALA A 254 -27.34 3.73 0.99
C ALA A 254 -26.74 3.93 2.39
N VAL A 255 -25.45 3.61 2.56
CA VAL A 255 -24.68 4.12 3.67
C VAL A 255 -24.46 5.59 3.35
N THR A 256 -25.15 6.46 4.08
CA THR A 256 -24.89 7.90 4.02
C THR A 256 -23.44 8.13 4.44
N ALA A 257 -22.59 8.47 3.47
CA ALA A 257 -21.27 9.02 3.72
C ALA A 257 -21.40 10.18 4.71
N ALA A 258 -20.61 10.14 5.78
CA ALA A 258 -20.44 11.31 6.64
C ALA A 258 -19.89 12.46 5.78
N PRO A 259 -20.37 13.70 5.95
CA PRO A 259 -19.91 14.82 5.15
C PRO A 259 -18.41 15.06 5.40
N VAL A 260 -17.62 14.94 4.35
CA VAL A 260 -16.21 15.33 4.29
C VAL A 260 -16.15 16.84 4.46
N ALA A 261 -15.47 17.32 5.51
CA ALA A 261 -15.19 18.74 5.66
C ALA A 261 -14.06 19.11 4.70
N ASP A 262 -14.39 19.92 3.69
CA ASP A 262 -13.45 20.62 2.81
C ASP A 262 -12.57 21.56 3.65
N GLY A 263 -11.39 21.06 4.02
CA GLY A 263 -10.33 21.83 4.66
C GLY A 263 -9.44 22.49 3.62
N GLY A 264 -9.99 23.48 2.91
CA GLY A 264 -9.21 24.26 1.94
C GLY A 264 -7.98 24.94 2.59
N MET A 265 -6.79 24.67 2.06
CA MET A 265 -5.53 25.27 2.53
C MET A 265 -4.92 26.17 1.45
N ASN A 266 -4.85 27.46 1.78
CA ASN A 266 -4.22 28.51 0.99
C ASN A 266 -2.71 28.26 0.85
N GLY A 267 -2.24 28.19 -0.40
CA GLY A 267 -0.82 28.21 -0.72
C GLY A 267 -0.17 29.55 -0.33
N GLY A 268 0.84 29.48 0.54
CA GLY A 268 1.71 30.60 0.85
C GLY A 268 2.96 30.21 1.65
N LYS A 269 4.12 30.23 0.98
CA LYS A 269 5.48 30.54 1.47
C LYS A 269 6.02 29.99 2.81
N ASP A 270 5.50 28.91 3.38
CA ASP A 270 6.03 28.33 4.62
C ASP A 270 6.29 26.82 4.47
N ASP A 271 7.42 26.44 3.84
CA ASP A 271 7.81 25.02 3.74
C ASP A 271 8.18 24.39 5.10
N ASP A 272 8.42 25.20 6.14
CA ASP A 272 8.64 24.76 7.53
C ASP A 272 7.35 24.49 8.32
N LYS A 273 6.19 25.00 7.88
CA LYS A 273 4.92 24.79 8.60
C LYS A 273 4.17 23.53 8.18
N ARG A 274 4.53 22.94 7.02
CA ARG A 274 3.84 21.75 6.48
C ARG A 274 4.04 20.51 7.35
N VAL A 275 5.13 20.44 8.12
CA VAL A 275 5.54 19.26 8.92
C VAL A 275 5.02 19.24 10.35
N GLU A 276 4.31 20.27 10.82
CA GLU A 276 3.87 20.32 12.23
C GLU A 276 2.79 19.27 12.54
N GLY A 277 1.95 18.93 11.56
CA GLY A 277 0.83 17.99 11.70
C GLY A 277 1.15 16.53 11.37
N ASP A 278 2.34 16.22 10.86
CA ASP A 278 2.65 14.92 10.26
C ASP A 278 3.26 13.91 11.23
N GLY A 279 3.22 12.61 10.96
CA GLY A 279 4.00 11.61 11.70
C GLY A 279 3.63 11.53 13.18
N GLY A 280 2.51 10.92 13.53
CA GLY A 280 2.05 10.87 14.93
C GLY A 280 3.05 10.20 15.89
N ALA A 281 3.69 9.11 15.45
CA ALA A 281 4.78 8.47 16.20
C ALA A 281 6.14 9.09 15.85
N LEU A 282 6.43 9.23 14.56
CA LEU A 282 7.77 9.51 14.05
C LEU A 282 7.71 10.43 12.82
N LEU A 283 8.45 11.53 12.88
CA LEU A 283 8.79 12.36 11.73
C LEU A 283 10.27 12.18 11.42
N VAL A 284 10.59 11.80 10.19
CA VAL A 284 11.94 11.77 9.66
C VAL A 284 12.08 12.86 8.62
N GLU A 285 12.85 13.90 8.95
CA GLU A 285 13.06 15.03 8.05
C GLU A 285 14.08 14.72 6.96
N ARG A 286 14.15 15.60 5.96
CA ARG A 286 15.18 15.53 4.92
C ARG A 286 16.56 15.52 5.57
N GLY A 287 17.38 14.55 5.17
CA GLY A 287 18.73 14.35 5.72
C GLY A 287 18.78 13.50 6.99
N GLY A 288 17.66 13.26 7.66
CA GLY A 288 17.54 12.31 8.77
C GLY A 288 17.37 10.86 8.31
N SER A 289 17.68 9.91 9.19
CA SER A 289 17.40 8.48 8.98
C SER A 289 16.80 7.78 10.19
N ALA A 290 15.96 6.78 9.93
CA ALA A 290 15.40 5.90 10.94
C ALA A 290 15.47 4.42 10.52
N TYR A 291 15.94 3.57 11.41
CA TYR A 291 15.94 2.10 11.27
C TYR A 291 15.14 1.48 12.42
N LEU A 292 14.02 0.85 12.10
CA LEU A 292 13.07 0.27 13.04
C LEU A 292 13.09 -1.26 12.86
N ASP A 293 13.45 -1.96 13.93
CA ASP A 293 13.73 -3.40 13.92
C ASP A 293 12.92 -4.09 15.03
N ASN A 294 11.94 -4.92 14.66
CA ASN A 294 10.98 -5.48 15.60
C ASN A 294 10.27 -4.40 16.46
N VAL A 295 9.78 -3.36 15.79
CA VAL A 295 9.07 -2.23 16.41
C VAL A 295 7.58 -2.28 16.09
N LYS A 296 6.75 -1.89 17.04
CA LYS A 296 5.30 -1.72 16.84
C LYS A 296 4.93 -0.24 16.94
N LEU A 297 4.36 0.32 15.88
CA LEU A 297 3.77 1.66 15.86
C LEU A 297 2.26 1.50 15.84
N VAL A 298 1.61 1.80 16.97
CA VAL A 298 0.19 1.47 17.19
C VAL A 298 -0.61 2.67 17.68
N ASP A 299 -1.85 2.82 17.21
CA ASP A 299 -2.79 3.85 17.66
C ASP A 299 -2.23 5.28 17.55
N ASN A 300 -1.45 5.60 16.52
CA ASN A 300 -0.90 6.93 16.32
C ASN A 300 -1.78 7.75 15.36
N ASN A 301 -1.82 9.06 15.58
CA ASN A 301 -2.68 10.00 14.88
C ASN A 301 -1.88 11.18 14.32
N ALA A 302 -2.22 11.61 13.11
CA ALA A 302 -1.72 12.84 12.50
C ALA A 302 -2.89 13.66 11.89
N GLU A 303 -2.95 14.96 12.18
CA GLU A 303 -3.85 15.88 11.43
C GLU A 303 -3.34 16.14 10.00
N GLY A 304 -2.04 15.96 9.77
CA GLY A 304 -1.43 15.96 8.44
C GLY A 304 -1.28 14.55 7.88
N ASP A 305 -0.10 14.26 7.36
CA ASP A 305 0.24 13.01 6.67
C ASP A 305 0.98 12.02 7.61
N GLY A 306 0.89 10.73 7.31
CA GLY A 306 1.67 9.72 8.02
C GLY A 306 1.20 9.48 9.45
N GLY A 307 0.10 8.76 9.65
CA GLY A 307 -0.50 8.59 10.99
C GLY A 307 0.49 8.04 12.01
N ALA A 308 1.31 7.06 11.61
CA ALA A 308 2.49 6.66 12.37
C ALA A 308 3.75 7.40 11.94
N ILE A 309 4.12 7.28 10.67
CA ILE A 309 5.40 7.77 10.13
C ILE A 309 5.16 8.76 9.01
N ALA A 310 5.79 9.93 9.12
CA ALA A 310 6.03 10.80 7.98
C ALA A 310 7.51 10.79 7.63
N ASN A 311 7.84 10.36 6.41
CA ASN A 311 9.21 10.17 5.94
C ASN A 311 9.56 11.10 4.78
N TYR A 312 10.33 12.13 5.09
CA TYR A 312 10.99 13.01 4.12
C TYR A 312 12.49 12.69 3.97
N GLY A 313 13.04 11.84 4.84
CA GLY A 313 14.42 11.37 4.83
C GLY A 313 14.53 9.92 4.35
N ARG A 314 15.13 9.07 5.18
CA ARG A 314 15.24 7.63 4.93
C ARG A 314 14.66 6.84 6.09
N THR A 315 13.75 5.92 5.80
CA THR A 315 13.17 5.04 6.81
C THR A 315 13.26 3.59 6.35
N TRP A 316 13.71 2.71 7.23
CA TRP A 316 13.66 1.27 7.03
C TRP A 316 12.91 0.61 8.18
N LEU A 317 11.80 -0.04 7.85
CA LEU A 317 11.03 -0.92 8.72
C LEU A 317 11.44 -2.38 8.46
N LYS A 318 11.89 -3.07 9.49
CA LYS A 318 12.22 -4.50 9.45
C LYS A 318 11.50 -5.25 10.56
N GLU A 319 10.88 -6.38 10.23
CA GLU A 319 10.19 -7.26 11.19
C GLU A 319 9.20 -6.51 12.09
N SER A 320 8.62 -5.42 11.57
CA SER A 320 7.91 -4.41 12.34
C SER A 320 6.41 -4.44 12.07
N LYS A 321 5.66 -3.63 12.83
CA LYS A 321 4.21 -3.47 12.67
C LYS A 321 3.83 -2.00 12.70
N VAL A 322 3.06 -1.55 11.71
CA VAL A 322 2.42 -0.23 11.64
C VAL A 322 0.92 -0.49 11.57
N VAL A 323 0.25 -0.43 12.73
CA VAL A 323 -1.11 -0.93 12.89
C VAL A 323 -2.03 0.08 13.58
N ASP A 324 -3.29 0.16 13.17
CA ASP A 324 -4.31 1.02 13.79
C ASP A 324 -3.92 2.51 13.83
N ASN A 325 -3.23 3.01 12.80
CA ASN A 325 -2.84 4.42 12.74
C ASN A 325 -3.79 5.23 11.84
N HIS A 326 -3.90 6.51 12.14
CA HIS A 326 -4.80 7.41 11.43
C HIS A 326 -4.10 8.70 10.98
N ALA A 327 -4.29 9.05 9.71
CA ALA A 327 -3.97 10.36 9.16
C ALA A 327 -5.25 11.02 8.63
N GLN A 328 -5.44 12.31 8.90
CA GLN A 328 -6.46 13.08 8.19
C GLN A 328 -6.04 13.36 6.73
N GLY A 329 -4.73 13.50 6.49
CA GLY A 329 -4.13 13.59 5.16
C GLY A 329 -3.88 12.22 4.50
N ASP A 330 -2.74 12.09 3.84
CA ASP A 330 -2.29 10.91 3.11
C ASP A 330 -1.45 9.97 4.01
N GLY A 331 -1.44 8.67 3.71
CA GLY A 331 -0.57 7.71 4.41
C GLY A 331 -1.05 7.42 5.84
N GLY A 332 -2.17 6.71 5.99
CA GLY A 332 -2.74 6.42 7.31
C GLY A 332 -1.75 5.72 8.24
N GLY A 333 -0.93 4.81 7.70
CA GLY A 333 0.24 4.26 8.38
C GLY A 333 1.49 5.11 8.11
N VAL A 334 1.91 5.14 6.84
CA VAL A 334 3.18 5.75 6.41
C VAL A 334 2.96 6.71 5.25
N TYR A 335 3.47 7.92 5.39
CA TYR A 335 3.63 8.86 4.29
C TYR A 335 5.11 8.96 3.89
N ASN A 336 5.40 8.95 2.59
CA ASN A 336 6.75 8.96 2.04
C ASN A 336 6.92 9.99 0.91
N GLU A 337 7.87 10.91 1.08
CA GLU A 337 8.50 11.68 -0.02
C GLU A 337 10.02 11.38 -0.12
N GLY A 338 10.53 10.52 0.77
CA GLY A 338 11.94 10.14 0.85
C GLY A 338 12.21 8.72 0.33
N ILE A 339 13.07 7.98 1.03
CA ILE A 339 13.32 6.55 0.74
C ILE A 339 12.68 5.72 1.84
N LEU A 340 11.76 4.85 1.48
CA LEU A 340 11.11 3.91 2.38
C LEU A 340 11.45 2.47 1.97
N LYS A 341 12.01 1.71 2.92
CA LYS A 341 12.17 0.26 2.80
C LYS A 341 11.33 -0.44 3.86
N VAL A 342 10.60 -1.47 3.46
CA VAL A 342 9.71 -2.27 4.31
C VAL A 342 10.05 -3.74 4.10
N GLU A 343 10.57 -4.39 5.13
CA GLU A 343 11.05 -5.77 5.09
C GLU A 343 10.36 -6.59 6.17
N GLU A 344 9.70 -7.68 5.78
CA GLU A 344 9.01 -8.61 6.70
C GLU A 344 8.09 -7.89 7.70
N THR A 345 7.37 -6.90 7.22
CA THR A 345 6.66 -5.92 8.05
C THR A 345 5.17 -5.91 7.69
N HIS A 346 4.36 -5.63 8.72
CA HIS A 346 2.91 -5.54 8.62
C HIS A 346 2.48 -4.07 8.65
N VAL A 347 1.81 -3.59 7.60
CA VAL A 347 1.17 -2.26 7.54
C VAL A 347 -0.32 -2.47 7.40
N ASP A 348 -1.00 -2.64 8.53
CA ASP A 348 -2.36 -3.16 8.58
C ASP A 348 -3.32 -2.23 9.34
N ASP A 349 -4.61 -2.28 9.00
CA ASP A 349 -5.68 -1.60 9.75
C ASP A 349 -5.49 -0.07 9.88
N ASN A 350 -4.76 0.55 8.96
CA ASN A 350 -4.53 2.00 8.98
C ASN A 350 -5.57 2.74 8.16
N THR A 351 -5.88 3.98 8.56
CA THR A 351 -6.91 4.80 7.91
C THR A 351 -6.38 6.19 7.53
N ALA A 352 -6.54 6.56 6.26
CA ALA A 352 -6.26 7.90 5.73
C ALA A 352 -7.55 8.61 5.33
N GLY A 353 -7.68 9.90 5.65
CA GLY A 353 -8.72 10.77 5.08
C GLY A 353 -8.47 11.08 3.60
N GLY A 354 -7.19 11.10 3.20
CA GLY A 354 -6.73 11.23 1.82
C GLY A 354 -6.47 9.88 1.14
N ASN A 355 -5.30 9.78 0.51
CA ASN A 355 -4.84 8.62 -0.25
C ASN A 355 -3.93 7.72 0.61
N GLY A 356 -3.77 6.47 0.20
CA GLY A 356 -2.81 5.56 0.84
C GLY A 356 -3.23 5.23 2.27
N GLY A 357 -4.28 4.43 2.45
CA GLY A 357 -4.72 4.04 3.79
C GLY A 357 -3.59 3.42 4.59
N GLY A 358 -2.81 2.53 3.95
CA GLY A 358 -1.56 1.99 4.50
C GLY A 358 -0.38 2.91 4.25
N ILE A 359 0.02 3.01 2.97
CA ILE A 359 1.19 3.77 2.53
C ILE A 359 0.82 4.75 1.42
N ALA A 360 1.27 6.00 1.54
CA ALA A 360 1.24 6.99 0.46
C ALA A 360 2.67 7.41 0.06
N ASN A 361 2.96 7.36 -1.24
CA ASN A 361 4.23 7.78 -1.83
C ASN A 361 4.05 9.03 -2.71
N GLY A 362 4.45 10.18 -2.18
CA GLY A 362 4.20 11.51 -2.74
C GLY A 362 2.79 12.02 -2.43
N GLY A 363 2.62 13.34 -2.46
CA GLY A 363 1.31 13.98 -2.38
C GLY A 363 0.54 13.85 -3.70
N GLY A 364 -0.70 13.34 -3.63
CA GLY A 364 -1.60 13.30 -4.78
C GLY A 364 -2.12 14.70 -5.12
N ALA A 365 -2.19 15.04 -6.41
CA ALA A 365 -2.96 16.21 -6.83
C ALA A 365 -4.45 15.89 -6.69
N HIS A 366 -5.19 16.71 -5.93
CA HIS A 366 -6.64 16.55 -5.74
C HIS A 366 -7.37 16.64 -7.09
N HIS A 367 -7.86 15.51 -7.59
CA HIS A 367 -8.71 15.46 -8.78
C HIS A 367 -10.05 14.81 -8.41
N ASP A 368 -10.91 15.59 -7.75
CA ASP A 368 -12.27 15.20 -7.42
C ASP A 368 -13.14 15.22 -8.71
N GLY A 369 -13.26 14.08 -9.39
CA GLY A 369 -14.33 13.83 -10.37
C GLY A 369 -14.30 14.63 -11.69
N PRO A 370 -15.33 14.46 -12.56
CA PRO A 370 -15.37 15.08 -13.88
C PRO A 370 -15.58 16.58 -13.75
N VAL A 371 -14.48 17.32 -13.81
CA VAL A 371 -14.48 18.79 -13.82
C VAL A 371 -15.06 19.33 -15.13
N ASP A 372 -16.01 20.26 -15.00
CA ASP A 372 -16.33 21.20 -16.08
C ASP A 372 -15.01 21.88 -16.51
N LEU A 373 -14.68 21.78 -17.79
CA LEU A 373 -13.38 22.15 -18.37
C LEU A 373 -12.95 23.60 -18.07
N ALA A 374 -13.87 24.44 -17.59
CA ALA A 374 -13.62 25.81 -17.19
C ALA A 374 -13.01 25.99 -15.78
N SER A 375 -13.18 25.03 -14.85
CA SER A 375 -12.64 25.13 -13.48
C SER A 375 -11.24 24.50 -13.32
N ALA A 376 -10.86 23.57 -14.20
CA ALA A 376 -9.52 22.98 -14.23
C ALA A 376 -8.39 24.01 -14.45
N ALA A 377 -8.68 25.10 -15.18
CA ALA A 377 -7.72 26.16 -15.46
C ALA A 377 -7.40 27.08 -14.26
N LYS A 378 -8.01 26.86 -13.07
CA LYS A 378 -7.82 27.71 -11.89
C LYS A 378 -7.13 27.03 -10.70
N ALA A 379 -6.96 25.71 -10.70
CA ALA A 379 -6.26 24.98 -9.64
C ALA A 379 -4.72 24.99 -9.79
N ASP A 380 -4.22 25.32 -10.98
CA ASP A 380 -2.78 25.32 -11.28
C ASP A 380 -2.15 26.72 -11.17
N LYS A 381 -1.73 27.06 -9.96
CA LYS A 381 -0.63 28.03 -9.74
C LYS A 381 0.35 27.58 -8.64
N GLY A 382 0.27 26.33 -8.19
CA GLY A 382 1.33 25.71 -7.41
C GLY A 382 2.30 25.02 -8.36
N GLU A 383 3.58 25.39 -8.28
CA GLU A 383 4.70 24.90 -9.11
C GLU A 383 4.51 23.50 -9.71
N HIS A 384 4.19 23.46 -11.00
CA HIS A 384 4.42 22.31 -11.85
C HIS A 384 5.92 22.05 -11.94
N GLY A 385 6.39 20.84 -11.59
CA GLY A 385 7.68 20.39 -12.11
C GLY A 385 8.52 19.42 -11.27
N LYS A 386 8.10 18.96 -10.09
CA LYS A 386 8.77 17.81 -9.44
C LYS A 386 7.76 16.93 -8.73
N HIS A 387 7.58 15.72 -9.23
CA HIS A 387 6.97 14.63 -8.47
C HIS A 387 7.70 14.55 -7.13
N ARG A 388 7.02 14.91 -6.03
CA ARG A 388 7.59 14.78 -4.69
C ARG A 388 7.56 13.34 -4.18
N ALA A 389 7.11 12.40 -5.01
CA ALA A 389 7.15 10.98 -4.71
C ALA A 389 8.58 10.48 -4.53
N GLY A 390 8.75 9.71 -3.47
CA GLY A 390 9.99 9.05 -3.13
C GLY A 390 10.10 7.65 -3.75
N THR A 391 11.02 6.86 -3.20
CA THR A 391 11.18 5.44 -3.52
C THR A 391 10.56 4.59 -2.43
N VAL A 392 9.79 3.57 -2.82
CA VAL A 392 9.24 2.56 -1.91
C VAL A 392 9.68 1.17 -2.35
N GLU A 393 10.29 0.41 -1.44
CA GLU A 393 10.60 -1.00 -1.61
C GLU A 393 9.95 -1.81 -0.49
N ILE A 394 9.10 -2.77 -0.85
CA ILE A 394 8.41 -3.66 0.08
C ILE A 394 8.77 -5.10 -0.26
N THR A 395 9.33 -5.82 0.69
CA THR A 395 9.80 -7.20 0.50
C THR A 395 9.38 -8.05 1.69
N GLY A 396 8.73 -9.18 1.45
CA GLY A 396 8.49 -10.21 2.46
C GLY A 396 9.57 -11.29 2.47
N ALA A 397 9.53 -12.17 3.47
CA ALA A 397 10.42 -13.32 3.53
C ALA A 397 10.02 -14.37 2.48
N TYR A 398 10.98 -14.81 1.66
CA TYR A 398 10.82 -16.00 0.83
C TYR A 398 11.72 -17.11 1.33
N GLU A 399 11.21 -17.98 2.21
CA GLU A 399 11.66 -19.36 2.36
C GLU A 399 10.78 -20.15 3.34
N GLY A 400 10.32 -21.34 2.93
CA GLY A 400 9.70 -22.34 3.83
C GLY A 400 8.21 -22.13 4.14
N LYS A 401 7.55 -23.19 4.61
CA LYS A 401 6.08 -23.31 4.77
C LYS A 401 5.44 -22.40 5.83
N ASP A 402 6.20 -21.47 6.42
CA ASP A 402 5.77 -20.49 7.42
C ASP A 402 6.19 -19.06 7.03
N ALA A 403 6.28 -18.77 5.72
CA ALA A 403 6.76 -17.49 5.20
C ALA A 403 6.01 -16.30 5.83
N SER A 404 6.74 -15.48 6.59
CA SER A 404 6.32 -14.14 7.01
C SER A 404 6.22 -13.25 5.77
N LEU A 405 5.09 -13.33 5.06
CA LEU A 405 4.78 -12.36 4.02
C LEU A 405 4.61 -10.99 4.70
N SER A 406 5.24 -9.97 4.14
CA SER A 406 4.85 -8.59 4.45
C SER A 406 3.38 -8.42 4.07
N THR A 407 2.65 -7.62 4.83
CA THR A 407 1.23 -7.36 4.57
C THR A 407 0.95 -5.88 4.44
N LEU A 408 0.12 -5.53 3.47
CA LEU A 408 -0.60 -4.27 3.41
C LEU A 408 -2.08 -4.64 3.43
N SER A 409 -2.67 -4.74 4.61
CA SER A 409 -4.02 -5.29 4.73
C SER A 409 -5.01 -4.47 5.54
N HIS A 410 -6.28 -4.55 5.16
CA HIS A 410 -7.39 -3.90 5.87
C HIS A 410 -7.23 -2.38 6.04
N ASN A 411 -6.43 -1.76 5.17
CA ASN A 411 -6.24 -0.33 5.21
C ASN A 411 -7.36 0.39 4.45
N ARG A 412 -7.70 1.59 4.90
CA ARG A 412 -8.79 2.39 4.34
C ARG A 412 -8.32 3.78 3.91
N ALA A 413 -8.58 4.13 2.66
CA ALA A 413 -8.38 5.48 2.13
C ALA A 413 -9.72 6.17 1.88
N GLY A 414 -9.83 7.45 2.26
CA GLY A 414 -10.94 8.31 1.90
C GLY A 414 -10.96 8.67 0.41
N ARG A 415 -9.84 8.49 -0.29
CA ARG A 415 -9.70 8.70 -1.74
C ARG A 415 -9.16 7.45 -2.41
N ASN A 416 -7.88 7.44 -2.77
CA ASN A 416 -7.28 6.41 -3.62
C ASN A 416 -6.25 5.54 -2.89
N GLY A 417 -6.03 4.33 -3.39
CA GLY A 417 -4.98 3.45 -2.87
C GLY A 417 -5.26 3.00 -1.44
N GLY A 418 -6.26 2.15 -1.23
CA GLY A 418 -6.61 1.69 0.12
C GLY A 418 -5.41 1.11 0.85
N GLY A 419 -4.64 0.23 0.18
CA GLY A 419 -3.36 -0.27 0.69
C GLY A 419 -2.20 0.66 0.39
N LEU A 420 -1.97 0.94 -0.90
CA LEU A 420 -0.83 1.71 -1.39
C LEU A 420 -1.26 2.74 -2.44
N PHE A 421 -0.87 3.99 -2.23
CA PHE A 421 -0.99 5.06 -3.22
C PHE A 421 0.40 5.54 -3.63
N SER A 422 0.58 5.80 -4.93
CA SER A 422 1.78 6.45 -5.46
C SER A 422 1.43 7.38 -6.61
N SER A 423 2.03 8.58 -6.59
CA SER A 423 1.91 9.59 -7.66
C SER A 423 3.30 10.09 -8.09
N GLY A 424 3.92 9.37 -9.02
CA GLY A 424 5.33 9.51 -9.40
C GLY A 424 6.22 8.43 -8.77
N GLY A 425 7.54 8.59 -8.91
CA GLY A 425 8.55 7.77 -8.21
C GLY A 425 8.60 6.30 -8.62
N TRP A 426 9.32 5.51 -7.81
CA TRP A 426 9.50 4.07 -7.99
C TRP A 426 8.87 3.29 -6.85
N VAL A 427 8.12 2.25 -7.20
CA VAL A 427 7.49 1.36 -6.24
C VAL A 427 7.76 -0.09 -6.65
N THR A 428 8.50 -0.82 -5.81
CA THR A 428 8.72 -2.25 -5.97
C THR A 428 8.12 -2.98 -4.77
N VAL A 429 7.26 -3.96 -5.05
CA VAL A 429 6.66 -4.81 -4.04
C VAL A 429 6.91 -6.27 -4.41
N SER A 430 7.44 -7.04 -3.47
CA SER A 430 7.69 -8.46 -3.65
C SER A 430 7.31 -9.30 -2.42
N PHE A 431 6.88 -10.54 -2.66
CA PHE A 431 6.53 -11.50 -1.59
C PHE A 431 5.59 -10.93 -0.53
N THR A 432 4.59 -10.18 -0.97
CA THR A 432 3.70 -9.39 -0.11
C THR A 432 2.24 -9.74 -0.39
N ALA A 433 1.43 -9.77 0.65
CA ALA A 433 -0.02 -9.82 0.51
C ALA A 433 -0.60 -8.39 0.62
N ILE A 434 -1.29 -7.96 -0.43
CA ILE A 434 -2.05 -6.70 -0.45
C ILE A 434 -3.53 -7.08 -0.47
N GLY A 435 -4.20 -7.04 0.68
CA GLY A 435 -5.56 -7.57 0.74
C GLY A 435 -6.52 -6.97 1.76
N GLY A 436 -7.81 -7.04 1.45
CA GLY A 436 -8.85 -6.50 2.31
C GLY A 436 -8.86 -4.97 2.40
N ASN A 437 -8.14 -4.27 1.53
CA ASN A 437 -8.03 -2.81 1.57
C ASN A 437 -9.24 -2.15 0.86
N VAL A 438 -9.59 -0.94 1.31
CA VAL A 438 -10.75 -0.19 0.82
C VAL A 438 -10.36 1.22 0.41
N ALA A 439 -10.75 1.63 -0.80
CA ALA A 439 -10.66 3.00 -1.30
C ALA A 439 -12.06 3.54 -1.62
N CYS A 440 -12.38 4.76 -1.18
CA CYS A 440 -13.67 5.38 -1.52
C CYS A 440 -13.69 5.97 -2.94
N GLU A 441 -12.54 6.03 -3.61
CA GLU A 441 -12.44 6.37 -5.03
C GLU A 441 -11.83 5.19 -5.79
N ASN A 442 -10.52 5.16 -6.06
CA ASN A 442 -9.93 4.17 -6.97
C ASN A 442 -8.77 3.40 -6.33
N GLY A 443 -8.46 2.23 -6.86
CA GLY A 443 -7.30 1.46 -6.41
C GLY A 443 -7.49 0.92 -5.00
N GLY A 444 -8.42 -0.02 -4.81
CA GLY A 444 -8.69 -0.58 -3.49
C GLY A 444 -7.42 -1.14 -2.84
N GLY A 445 -6.64 -1.91 -3.61
CA GLY A 445 -5.32 -2.37 -3.20
C GLY A 445 -4.23 -1.34 -3.48
N VAL A 446 -3.96 -1.10 -4.76
CA VAL A 446 -2.87 -0.24 -5.24
C VAL A 446 -3.41 0.80 -6.23
N TYR A 447 -3.01 2.05 -6.04
CA TYR A 447 -3.17 3.11 -7.02
C TYR A 447 -1.78 3.65 -7.41
N ALA A 448 -1.47 3.61 -8.70
CA ALA A 448 -0.20 4.05 -9.26
C ALA A 448 -0.43 5.02 -10.42
N GLU A 449 -0.18 6.30 -10.17
CA GLU A 449 -0.21 7.37 -11.17
C GLU A 449 1.22 7.82 -11.46
N ASN A 450 1.66 7.79 -12.72
CA ASN A 450 3.04 8.17 -13.08
C ASN A 450 4.14 7.40 -12.34
N THR A 451 3.82 6.21 -11.86
CA THR A 451 4.74 5.41 -11.06
C THR A 451 5.32 4.31 -11.91
N ASP A 452 6.63 4.13 -11.79
CA ASP A 452 7.28 2.90 -12.21
C ASP A 452 7.00 1.83 -11.16
N LEU A 453 5.97 1.02 -11.42
CA LEU A 453 5.43 0.02 -10.50
C LEU A 453 5.90 -1.38 -10.89
N LEU A 454 6.50 -2.10 -9.94
CA LEU A 454 6.77 -3.53 -10.05
C LEU A 454 6.10 -4.29 -8.91
N LEU A 455 5.15 -5.16 -9.25
CA LEU A 455 4.59 -6.17 -8.35
C LEU A 455 5.09 -7.55 -8.77
N GLU A 456 5.90 -8.20 -7.94
CA GLU A 456 6.44 -9.53 -8.22
C GLU A 456 6.14 -10.53 -7.09
N LYS A 457 5.50 -11.65 -7.39
CA LYS A 457 5.09 -12.64 -6.36
C LYS A 457 4.24 -12.01 -5.25
N VAL A 458 3.28 -11.20 -5.68
CA VAL A 458 2.35 -10.47 -4.83
C VAL A 458 0.97 -11.10 -4.93
N HIS A 459 0.27 -11.16 -3.80
CA HIS A 459 -1.13 -11.55 -3.74
C HIS A 459 -2.00 -10.31 -3.50
N VAL A 460 -2.59 -9.77 -4.57
CA VAL A 460 -3.55 -8.65 -4.51
C VAL A 460 -4.96 -9.23 -4.41
N ALA A 461 -5.51 -9.32 -3.19
CA ALA A 461 -6.72 -10.09 -2.95
C ALA A 461 -7.79 -9.42 -2.08
N GLY A 462 -9.07 -9.53 -2.49
CA GLY A 462 -10.18 -9.08 -1.66
C GLY A 462 -10.20 -7.58 -1.39
N ASN A 463 -9.62 -6.77 -2.28
CA ASN A 463 -9.62 -5.31 -2.15
C ASN A 463 -10.88 -4.71 -2.80
N HIS A 464 -11.28 -3.53 -2.34
CA HIS A 464 -12.49 -2.83 -2.79
C HIS A 464 -12.24 -1.37 -3.13
N ALA A 465 -12.75 -0.93 -4.28
CA ALA A 465 -12.86 0.48 -4.65
C ALA A 465 -14.31 0.84 -4.97
N ASP A 466 -14.83 1.95 -4.44
CA ASP A 466 -16.16 2.45 -4.80
C ASP A 466 -16.20 2.96 -6.28
N GLY A 467 -15.05 3.37 -6.80
CA GLY A 467 -14.81 3.77 -8.19
C GLY A 467 -14.17 2.66 -9.01
N ASP A 468 -12.96 2.91 -9.50
CA ASP A 468 -12.27 2.10 -10.51
C ASP A 468 -11.08 1.31 -9.90
N GLY A 469 -10.78 0.13 -10.44
CA GLY A 469 -9.59 -0.67 -10.05
C GLY A 469 -9.66 -1.21 -8.64
N GLY A 470 -10.45 -2.25 -8.41
CA GLY A 470 -10.60 -2.84 -7.06
C GLY A 470 -9.27 -3.35 -6.52
N GLY A 471 -8.49 -4.04 -7.36
CA GLY A 471 -7.14 -4.50 -7.02
C GLY A 471 -6.07 -3.44 -7.30
N VAL A 472 -5.84 -3.14 -8.58
CA VAL A 472 -4.75 -2.27 -9.04
C VAL A 472 -5.26 -1.24 -10.03
N VAL A 473 -4.85 0.01 -9.87
CA VAL A 473 -4.98 1.08 -10.86
C VAL A 473 -3.60 1.50 -11.35
N THR A 474 -3.43 1.58 -12.67
CA THR A 474 -2.24 2.15 -13.32
C THR A 474 -2.64 3.22 -14.31
N THR A 475 -2.17 4.44 -14.10
CA THR A 475 -2.36 5.57 -15.03
C THR A 475 -1.03 6.28 -15.25
N GLY A 476 -0.79 6.80 -16.44
CA GLY A 476 0.30 7.76 -16.66
C GLY A 476 -0.19 9.19 -16.50
N GLY A 477 0.62 10.11 -17.00
CA GLY A 477 0.65 11.48 -16.52
C GLY A 477 -0.19 12.44 -17.32
N ARG A 478 -0.43 13.60 -16.70
CA ARG A 478 -1.19 14.68 -17.29
C ARG A 478 -0.46 15.27 -18.51
N ASP A 479 -0.72 14.72 -19.68
CA ASP A 479 -0.56 15.42 -20.97
C ASP A 479 -1.74 16.38 -21.27
N TRP A 480 -2.67 16.58 -20.32
CA TRP A 480 -3.89 17.37 -20.53
C TRP A 480 -3.69 18.90 -20.61
N ALA A 481 -2.53 19.44 -20.20
CA ALA A 481 -2.25 20.85 -20.38
C ALA A 481 -1.61 21.06 -21.76
N GLY A 482 -2.38 21.54 -22.73
CA GLY A 482 -1.96 21.90 -24.10
C GLY A 482 -0.90 23.02 -24.21
N ASN A 483 0.06 23.07 -23.29
CA ASN A 483 1.19 24.00 -23.23
C ASN A 483 2.51 23.23 -23.08
N GLY A 484 2.77 22.27 -23.97
CA GLY A 484 4.13 21.85 -24.34
C GLY A 484 5.08 21.47 -23.19
N ALA A 485 4.56 20.99 -22.07
CA ALA A 485 5.37 20.48 -20.97
C ALA A 485 5.83 19.06 -21.33
N GLU A 486 7.06 19.00 -21.83
CA GLU A 486 7.94 17.83 -21.96
C GLU A 486 7.35 16.59 -22.65
N LYS A 487 7.67 16.48 -23.94
CA LYS A 487 7.61 15.25 -24.76
C LYS A 487 8.65 14.18 -24.34
N ASP A 488 9.11 14.22 -23.11
CA ASP A 488 10.20 13.38 -22.61
C ASP A 488 9.63 12.23 -21.77
N GLY A 489 8.80 11.41 -22.41
CA GLY A 489 8.83 9.94 -22.29
C GLY A 489 8.63 9.25 -20.94
N LEU A 490 8.24 9.92 -19.86
CA LEU A 490 8.01 9.29 -18.55
C LEU A 490 6.53 8.97 -18.33
N ALA A 491 5.92 8.22 -19.26
CA ALA A 491 4.69 7.52 -18.92
C ALA A 491 5.07 6.40 -17.94
N GLY A 492 4.71 6.55 -16.66
CA GLY A 492 4.99 5.55 -15.62
C GLY A 492 4.64 4.15 -16.12
N SER A 493 5.59 3.21 -16.00
CA SER A 493 5.45 1.85 -16.50
C SER A 493 5.11 0.90 -15.37
N ALA A 494 4.14 0.02 -15.58
CA ALA A 494 3.75 -0.97 -14.58
C ALA A 494 4.04 -2.39 -15.05
N THR A 495 4.56 -3.22 -14.15
CA THR A 495 4.76 -4.66 -14.36
C THR A 495 4.16 -5.45 -13.21
N ILE A 496 3.32 -6.43 -13.53
CA ILE A 496 2.79 -7.42 -12.59
C ILE A 496 3.29 -8.80 -13.01
N ALA A 497 3.95 -9.51 -12.09
CA ALA A 497 4.75 -10.68 -12.40
C ALA A 497 4.57 -11.79 -11.36
N ASP A 498 4.41 -13.04 -11.80
CA ASP A 498 4.36 -14.21 -10.91
C ASP A 498 3.36 -14.03 -9.75
N SER A 499 2.26 -13.32 -10.02
CA SER A 499 1.37 -12.75 -8.99
C SER A 499 -0.05 -13.29 -9.12
N ALA A 500 -0.90 -12.93 -8.16
CA ALA A 500 -2.32 -13.21 -8.20
C ALA A 500 -3.13 -11.94 -7.91
N VAL A 501 -4.06 -11.58 -8.80
CA VAL A 501 -5.04 -10.50 -8.61
C VAL A 501 -6.43 -11.13 -8.51
N VAL A 502 -6.89 -11.34 -7.28
CA VAL A 502 -7.97 -12.28 -6.99
C VAL A 502 -9.09 -11.67 -6.14
N ASP A 503 -10.35 -11.92 -6.51
CA ASP A 503 -11.54 -11.58 -5.73
C ASP A 503 -11.63 -10.09 -5.33
N ASN A 504 -11.08 -9.20 -6.15
CA ASN A 504 -11.17 -7.75 -5.95
C ASN A 504 -12.46 -7.19 -6.56
N THR A 505 -12.92 -6.07 -6.02
CA THR A 505 -14.22 -5.49 -6.40
C THR A 505 -14.11 -3.99 -6.67
N ALA A 506 -14.74 -3.52 -7.74
CA ALA A 506 -14.83 -2.10 -8.10
C ALA A 506 -16.30 -1.70 -8.34
N GLY A 507 -16.68 -0.47 -7.98
CA GLY A 507 -18.04 0.02 -8.27
C GLY A 507 -18.28 0.35 -9.75
N ARG A 508 -17.22 0.60 -10.52
CA ARG A 508 -17.30 1.01 -11.93
C ARG A 508 -16.49 0.12 -12.87
N PHE A 509 -15.19 0.32 -13.02
CA PHE A 509 -14.40 -0.40 -14.02
C PHE A 509 -13.20 -1.11 -13.42
N GLY A 510 -12.84 -2.27 -13.99
CA GLY A 510 -11.59 -2.95 -13.62
C GLY A 510 -11.66 -3.54 -12.22
N GLY A 511 -12.47 -4.56 -12.00
CA GLY A 511 -12.61 -5.16 -10.66
C GLY A 511 -11.25 -5.62 -10.12
N GLY A 512 -10.47 -6.27 -10.98
CA GLY A 512 -9.08 -6.61 -10.70
C GLY A 512 -8.16 -5.45 -11.02
N ILE A 513 -8.14 -5.03 -12.28
CA ILE A 513 -7.17 -4.07 -12.81
C ILE A 513 -7.86 -2.99 -13.64
N TYR A 514 -7.52 -1.74 -13.38
CA TYR A 514 -7.76 -0.60 -14.25
C TYR A 514 -6.44 -0.10 -14.81
N ASN A 515 -6.31 -0.05 -16.13
CA ASN A 515 -5.15 0.53 -16.81
C ASN A 515 -5.62 1.62 -17.77
N GLY A 516 -5.21 2.87 -17.54
CA GLY A 516 -5.37 3.92 -18.54
C GLY A 516 -5.97 5.24 -18.08
N GLU A 517 -6.58 6.00 -18.98
CA GLU A 517 -6.94 7.41 -18.72
C GLU A 517 -8.08 7.52 -17.71
N TRP A 518 -8.06 8.54 -16.85
CA TRP A 518 -9.18 8.85 -15.95
C TRP A 518 -10.47 9.21 -16.69
N LEU A 519 -10.34 9.85 -17.85
CA LEU A 519 -11.49 10.29 -18.63
C LEU A 519 -12.06 9.12 -19.42
N ILE A 520 -13.17 8.58 -18.93
CA ILE A 520 -13.86 7.49 -19.59
C ILE A 520 -14.93 8.07 -20.52
N LYS A 521 -14.67 7.99 -21.82
CA LYS A 521 -15.68 8.19 -22.87
C LYS A 521 -16.01 6.83 -23.46
N ILE A 522 -17.24 6.36 -23.22
CA ILE A 522 -17.76 5.15 -23.86
C ILE A 522 -18.75 5.63 -24.93
N GLU A 523 -18.31 5.66 -26.19
CA GLU A 523 -19.16 5.98 -27.34
C GLU A 523 -19.81 4.73 -27.95
N ASP A 524 -21.00 4.90 -28.54
CA ASP A 524 -21.74 3.83 -29.21
C ASP A 524 -21.11 3.45 -30.58
N GLY A 525 -20.93 2.14 -30.83
CA GLY A 525 -20.62 1.58 -32.16
C GLY A 525 -19.15 1.18 -32.44
N PHE A 526 -18.94 0.05 -33.14
CA PHE A 526 -17.63 -0.55 -33.50
C PHE A 526 -16.78 0.26 -34.50
N LEU A 527 -16.62 1.56 -34.30
CA LEU A 527 -15.76 2.37 -35.14
C LEU A 527 -14.34 2.33 -34.57
N ALA A 528 -13.43 1.68 -35.29
CA ALA A 528 -12.01 1.97 -35.14
C ALA A 528 -11.82 3.45 -35.48
N ARG A 529 -11.46 4.27 -34.49
CA ARG A 529 -11.03 5.65 -34.70
C ARG A 529 -9.52 5.70 -34.80
N ASP A 530 -9.02 6.71 -35.50
CA ASP A 530 -7.61 7.06 -35.42
C ASP A 530 -7.29 7.44 -33.98
N HIS A 531 -6.42 6.63 -33.35
CA HIS A 531 -5.95 6.78 -31.98
C HIS A 531 -5.17 8.10 -31.85
N ASP A 532 -5.49 8.93 -30.84
CA ASP A 532 -4.60 10.02 -30.42
C ASP A 532 -3.25 9.39 -30.04
N LYS A 533 -2.10 9.95 -30.46
CA LYS A 533 -0.82 9.20 -30.51
C LYS A 533 -0.23 8.79 -29.15
N ASP A 534 -0.85 9.17 -28.04
CA ASP A 534 -0.26 9.10 -26.72
C ASP A 534 -0.93 7.95 -25.94
N ASP A 535 -0.18 6.87 -25.72
CA ASP A 535 -0.62 5.80 -24.80
C ASP A 535 -0.46 6.35 -23.38
N ASN A 536 -1.58 6.55 -22.70
CA ASN A 536 -1.53 7.24 -21.42
C ASN A 536 -1.01 6.35 -20.28
N ALA A 537 -0.95 5.03 -20.45
CA ALA A 537 -0.41 4.07 -19.48
C ALA A 537 0.07 2.79 -20.19
N THR A 538 1.15 2.17 -19.69
CA THR A 538 1.64 0.88 -20.19
C THR A 538 1.75 -0.12 -19.04
N LEU A 539 1.04 -1.25 -19.18
CA LEU A 539 1.04 -2.36 -18.22
C LEU A 539 1.52 -3.65 -18.87
N THR A 540 2.53 -4.29 -18.28
CA THR A 540 2.97 -5.64 -18.63
C THR A 540 2.55 -6.61 -17.54
N ILE A 541 1.90 -7.70 -17.92
CA ILE A 541 1.50 -8.76 -17.01
C ILE A 541 2.13 -10.07 -17.48
N ARG A 542 2.85 -10.74 -16.60
CA ARG A 542 3.50 -12.02 -16.87
C ARG A 542 3.23 -13.03 -15.77
N ASP A 543 3.00 -14.30 -16.15
CA ASP A 543 2.89 -15.42 -15.21
C ASP A 543 1.90 -15.16 -14.06
N THR A 544 0.79 -14.47 -14.33
CA THR A 544 -0.12 -13.96 -13.31
C THR A 544 -1.53 -14.52 -13.50
N ASP A 545 -2.21 -14.77 -12.39
CA ASP A 545 -3.63 -15.15 -12.37
C ASP A 545 -4.50 -13.95 -12.01
N ILE A 546 -5.48 -13.61 -12.87
CA ILE A 546 -6.46 -12.56 -12.65
C ILE A 546 -7.84 -13.21 -12.57
N LYS A 547 -8.36 -13.38 -11.36
CA LYS A 547 -9.49 -14.29 -11.13
C LYS A 547 -10.53 -13.82 -10.12
N GLY A 548 -11.80 -14.08 -10.41
CA GLY A 548 -12.88 -13.86 -9.43
C GLY A 548 -13.20 -12.38 -9.17
N ASN A 549 -12.59 -11.48 -9.93
CA ASN A 549 -12.77 -10.05 -9.72
C ASN A 549 -14.11 -9.56 -10.29
N THR A 550 -14.70 -8.55 -9.67
CA THR A 550 -16.04 -8.05 -10.02
C THR A 550 -16.06 -6.53 -10.18
N ALA A 551 -16.70 -6.03 -11.24
CA ALA A 551 -16.97 -4.60 -11.42
C ALA A 551 -18.33 -4.37 -12.07
N LEU A 552 -18.73 -3.10 -12.26
CA LEU A 552 -19.81 -2.79 -13.20
C LEU A 552 -19.44 -3.28 -14.59
N ASN A 553 -18.22 -3.01 -15.07
CA ASN A 553 -17.72 -3.56 -16.33
C ASN A 553 -16.19 -3.77 -16.31
N GLY A 554 -15.67 -4.65 -17.18
CA GLY A 554 -14.25 -5.05 -17.14
C GLY A 554 -13.91 -5.71 -15.81
N GLY A 555 -14.66 -6.75 -15.43
CA GLY A 555 -14.53 -7.40 -14.11
C GLY A 555 -13.09 -7.77 -13.76
N GLY A 556 -12.36 -8.36 -14.72
CA GLY A 556 -10.95 -8.68 -14.58
C GLY A 556 -10.08 -7.48 -14.86
N ILE A 557 -10.14 -6.99 -16.10
CA ILE A 557 -9.31 -5.89 -16.60
C ILE A 557 -10.18 -4.90 -17.37
N PHE A 558 -10.01 -3.62 -17.06
CA PHE A 558 -10.43 -2.52 -17.90
C PHE A 558 -9.21 -1.75 -18.42
N ASN A 559 -9.08 -1.65 -19.73
CA ASN A 559 -7.98 -0.98 -20.41
C ASN A 559 -8.51 0.22 -21.21
N ASN A 560 -8.17 1.45 -20.83
CA ASN A 560 -8.73 2.68 -21.42
C ASN A 560 -7.65 3.55 -22.07
N LYS A 561 -7.61 3.59 -23.41
CA LYS A 561 -6.61 4.36 -24.19
C LYS A 561 -5.16 4.08 -23.75
N ALA A 562 -4.94 2.85 -23.33
CA ALA A 562 -3.70 2.38 -22.74
C ALA A 562 -3.22 1.10 -23.41
N LYS A 563 -1.98 0.73 -23.14
CA LYS A 563 -1.37 -0.49 -23.64
C LYS A 563 -1.28 -1.52 -22.53
N ILE A 564 -1.72 -2.74 -22.83
CA ILE A 564 -1.49 -3.91 -21.98
C ILE A 564 -0.86 -5.05 -22.78
N THR A 565 0.15 -5.70 -22.19
CA THR A 565 0.76 -6.93 -22.73
C THR A 565 0.61 -8.05 -21.72
N LEU A 566 -0.01 -9.16 -22.14
CA LEU A 566 -0.26 -10.35 -21.34
C LEU A 566 0.62 -11.49 -21.85
N THR A 567 1.42 -12.08 -20.97
CA THR A 567 2.32 -13.21 -21.27
C THR A 567 2.10 -14.32 -20.25
N LYS A 568 1.79 -15.54 -20.68
CA LYS A 568 1.44 -16.67 -19.78
C LYS A 568 0.49 -16.26 -18.63
N THR A 569 -0.52 -15.44 -18.93
CA THR A 569 -1.43 -14.85 -17.94
C THR A 569 -2.84 -15.42 -18.09
N HIS A 570 -3.52 -15.72 -16.98
CA HIS A 570 -4.86 -16.30 -16.98
C HIS A 570 -5.90 -15.32 -16.43
N VAL A 571 -6.80 -14.83 -17.28
CA VAL A 571 -7.92 -13.96 -16.90
C VAL A 571 -9.20 -14.80 -16.87
N THR A 572 -9.62 -15.24 -15.67
CA THR A 572 -10.70 -16.24 -15.54
C THR A 572 -11.72 -15.93 -14.45
N LYS A 573 -12.99 -16.33 -14.65
CA LYS A 573 -14.05 -16.23 -13.61
C LYS A 573 -14.29 -14.82 -13.08
N ASN A 574 -13.97 -13.81 -13.89
CA ASN A 574 -14.25 -12.43 -13.53
C ASN A 574 -15.66 -12.06 -14.01
N THR A 575 -16.30 -11.13 -13.29
CA THR A 575 -17.72 -10.80 -13.44
C THR A 575 -17.91 -9.31 -13.70
N ALA A 576 -18.67 -8.97 -14.74
CA ALA A 576 -19.23 -7.65 -14.92
C ALA A 576 -20.71 -7.68 -14.56
N THR A 577 -21.14 -6.74 -13.73
CA THR A 577 -22.52 -6.65 -13.22
C THR A 577 -23.43 -5.79 -14.10
N ASP A 578 -22.88 -5.09 -15.09
CA ASP A 578 -23.64 -4.37 -16.09
C ASP A 578 -24.54 -5.32 -16.88
N SER A 579 -25.85 -5.12 -16.73
CA SER A 579 -26.90 -5.90 -17.41
C SER A 579 -27.49 -5.17 -18.62
N SER A 580 -26.98 -3.99 -18.94
CA SER A 580 -27.39 -3.24 -20.11
C SER A 580 -26.94 -3.98 -21.38
N LYS A 581 -27.90 -4.32 -22.23
CA LYS A 581 -27.63 -4.91 -23.55
C LYS A 581 -27.10 -3.87 -24.57
N LEU A 582 -26.87 -2.65 -24.10
CA LEU A 582 -26.48 -1.49 -24.90
C LEU A 582 -24.97 -1.26 -24.83
N HIS A 583 -24.32 -1.67 -23.74
CA HIS A 583 -22.89 -1.48 -23.55
C HIS A 583 -22.11 -2.76 -23.84
N ARG A 584 -20.84 -2.57 -24.16
CA ARG A 584 -19.90 -3.63 -24.49
C ARG A 584 -19.41 -4.20 -23.17
N VAL A 585 -20.14 -5.19 -22.66
CA VAL A 585 -19.92 -5.76 -21.33
C VAL A 585 -18.98 -6.95 -21.40
N ALA A 586 -17.89 -6.90 -20.62
CA ALA A 586 -16.99 -8.03 -20.44
C ALA A 586 -16.67 -8.25 -18.97
N GLY A 587 -16.84 -9.50 -18.54
CA GLY A 587 -16.33 -9.95 -17.27
C GLY A 587 -14.81 -10.04 -17.29
N GLY A 588 -14.22 -10.49 -18.40
CA GLY A 588 -12.78 -10.65 -18.51
C GLY A 588 -12.06 -9.33 -18.80
N VAL A 589 -11.84 -9.02 -20.08
CA VAL A 589 -11.11 -7.83 -20.53
C VAL A 589 -12.02 -6.90 -21.35
N LEU A 590 -12.18 -5.67 -20.88
CA LEU A 590 -12.80 -4.61 -21.66
C LEU A 590 -11.72 -3.62 -22.13
N ASN A 591 -11.52 -3.54 -23.44
CA ASN A 591 -10.54 -2.64 -24.04
C ASN A 591 -11.19 -1.39 -24.66
N ASN A 592 -11.23 -0.26 -23.98
CA ASN A 592 -11.76 0.99 -24.51
C ASN A 592 -10.68 1.79 -25.24
N GLU A 593 -10.68 1.75 -26.57
CA GLU A 593 -9.75 2.53 -27.42
C GLU A 593 -8.25 2.29 -27.16
N GLY A 594 -7.86 1.26 -26.41
CA GLY A 594 -6.48 0.91 -26.12
C GLY A 594 -5.94 -0.25 -26.97
N ARG A 595 -4.77 -0.76 -26.60
CA ARG A 595 -4.11 -1.92 -27.23
C ARG A 595 -3.94 -3.06 -26.23
N VAL A 596 -4.37 -4.25 -26.62
CA VAL A 596 -4.16 -5.49 -25.86
C VAL A 596 -3.33 -6.43 -26.71
N LYS A 597 -2.20 -6.90 -26.18
CA LYS A 597 -1.37 -7.96 -26.78
C LYS A 597 -1.40 -9.20 -25.91
N LEU A 598 -1.69 -10.36 -26.49
CA LEU A 598 -1.74 -11.66 -25.84
C LEU A 598 -0.70 -12.60 -26.48
N ASP A 599 0.02 -13.41 -25.70
CA ASP A 599 0.82 -14.52 -26.23
C ASP A 599 -0.01 -15.81 -26.38
N ASP A 600 0.59 -16.84 -26.98
CA ASP A 600 -0.05 -18.14 -27.23
C ASP A 600 -0.28 -18.96 -25.94
N LYS A 601 0.26 -18.53 -24.80
CA LYS A 601 0.17 -19.20 -23.50
C LYS A 601 -0.81 -18.54 -22.54
N SER A 602 -1.29 -17.35 -22.87
CA SER A 602 -2.26 -16.63 -22.05
C SER A 602 -3.69 -17.07 -22.40
N LEU A 603 -4.58 -16.98 -21.41
CA LEU A 603 -5.95 -17.48 -21.53
C LEU A 603 -6.94 -16.49 -20.93
N ILE A 604 -7.97 -16.14 -21.69
CA ILE A 604 -9.12 -15.36 -21.22
C ILE A 604 -10.36 -16.25 -21.32
N SER A 605 -10.84 -16.80 -20.21
CA SER A 605 -11.92 -17.81 -20.25
C SER A 605 -12.82 -17.82 -19.02
N ASN A 606 -14.05 -18.34 -19.18
CA ASN A 606 -15.01 -18.50 -18.10
C ASN A 606 -15.34 -17.19 -17.36
N ASN A 607 -15.35 -16.06 -18.06
CA ASN A 607 -15.76 -14.78 -17.49
C ASN A 607 -17.23 -14.47 -17.84
N ASP A 608 -17.91 -13.73 -16.98
CA ASP A 608 -19.34 -13.41 -17.11
C ASP A 608 -19.57 -11.91 -17.28
N PRO A 609 -20.36 -11.45 -18.28
CA PRO A 609 -21.08 -12.24 -19.28
C PRO A 609 -20.21 -12.70 -20.46
N THR A 610 -19.07 -12.05 -20.69
CA THR A 610 -18.17 -12.38 -21.80
C THR A 610 -16.69 -12.31 -21.40
N ASN A 611 -15.84 -13.02 -22.16
CA ASN A 611 -14.39 -13.00 -21.99
C ASN A 611 -13.77 -11.67 -22.39
N CYS A 612 -14.18 -11.11 -23.53
CA CYS A 612 -13.72 -9.82 -23.97
C CYS A 612 -14.83 -9.01 -24.63
N ALA A 613 -14.65 -7.70 -24.56
CA ALA A 613 -15.38 -6.72 -25.32
C ALA A 613 -14.40 -5.72 -25.95
N ASN A 614 -14.78 -5.19 -27.12
CA ASN A 614 -13.95 -4.36 -28.01
C ASN A 614 -12.83 -5.09 -28.75
N THR A 615 -11.96 -4.32 -29.41
CA THR A 615 -10.81 -4.75 -30.20
C THR A 615 -9.75 -5.38 -29.29
N VAL A 616 -10.04 -6.59 -28.82
CA VAL A 616 -9.05 -7.51 -28.27
C VAL A 616 -8.82 -8.56 -29.35
N GLU A 617 -7.75 -8.37 -30.11
CA GLU A 617 -7.30 -9.36 -31.09
C GLU A 617 -7.02 -10.69 -30.36
N ASP A 618 -7.33 -11.81 -31.00
CA ASP A 618 -7.11 -13.17 -30.49
C ASP A 618 -7.88 -13.58 -29.21
N CYS A 619 -8.83 -12.79 -28.70
CA CYS A 619 -9.63 -13.22 -27.54
C CYS A 619 -10.60 -14.40 -27.82
N PHE A 620 -10.87 -14.69 -29.09
CA PHE A 620 -11.82 -15.73 -29.51
C PHE A 620 -11.16 -16.94 -30.20
N ASN A 621 -9.84 -17.07 -30.15
CA ASN A 621 -9.12 -18.18 -30.81
C ASN A 621 -8.96 -19.40 -29.91
#